data_AF-A0A132C9J8-F1
#
_entry.id   AF-A0A132C9J8-F1
#
_cell.length_a   1.000
_cell.length_b   1.000
_cell.length_c   1.000
_cell.angle_alpha   90.00
_cell.angle_beta   90.00
_cell.angle_gamma   90.00
#
_symmetry.space_group_name_H-M   'P 1'
#
loop_
_entity.id
_entity.type
_entity.pdbx_description
1 polymer ?
#
loop_
_entity_poly.entity_id
_entity_poly.type
_entity_poly.pdbx_seq_one_letter_code
_entity_poly.pdbx_strand_id
1 'polypeptide(L)'
;MSAATDLVSSTSSFVSASPDAPGGVGPSGVGAPDAGARGNDASHDADALLSVRDLKVHFRVPLGGYPWSPKGTLRAVDGVSFDVKRGETVGLVGESGCGKSTLARALIGLVPVTAGTVQWRGEPIVSGARRDARKIRREMQMIFQDPLASLDPRMTIEQVVAEPLVTHRPGIGREEVRRRVLTMLERVGLNVHHLLRYPHEFSGGQCQRVGIARALIGEPHLVICDEPVSALDVSIQAQIVNLLRDLQRELSLSYLFVAHDLAVVKAISQRVLVMYLGRVMEFGTRRDVYGAPQHPYTRALLAAAPTPEPARERARRPLLLASEMPSPLDPPSGCAFRTRCPEAIDACAREVPQPEVRGGSAARVACIRAGIAGARR
;
A
#
# COMPACT_ATOMS: atom_id res chain seq x y z
N MET A 1 5.63 -54.01 21.12
CA MET A 1 5.60 -55.14 20.16
C MET A 1 6.37 -54.69 18.93
N SER A 2 7.48 -55.40 18.65
CA SER A 2 8.42 -55.38 17.50
C SER A 2 8.84 -54.02 16.91
N ALA A 3 10.12 -53.59 16.93
CA ALA A 3 11.33 -54.17 16.28
C ALA A 3 11.14 -54.28 14.75
N ALA A 4 12.04 -53.96 13.83
CA ALA A 4 13.49 -53.83 13.74
C ALA A 4 13.78 -53.19 12.34
N THR A 5 14.77 -52.29 12.16
CA THR A 5 16.11 -52.53 11.53
C THR A 5 16.04 -52.92 10.04
N ASP A 6 16.65 -52.21 9.07
CA ASP A 6 18.02 -52.41 8.54
C ASP A 6 18.28 -51.42 7.37
N LEU A 7 19.42 -50.68 7.30
CA LEU A 7 20.68 -50.96 6.54
C LEU A 7 20.49 -50.94 4.99
N VAL A 8 21.34 -50.43 4.08
CA VAL A 8 22.70 -49.88 4.07
C VAL A 8 23.07 -49.39 2.64
N SER A 9 23.95 -48.37 2.54
CA SER A 9 25.01 -48.08 1.54
C SER A 9 24.75 -48.17 0.01
N SER A 10 25.13 -47.21 -0.84
CA SER A 10 26.47 -46.90 -1.41
C SER A 10 26.21 -46.70 -2.93
N THR A 11 26.78 -45.75 -3.67
CA THR A 11 28.17 -45.69 -4.14
C THR A 11 28.36 -44.43 -4.99
N SER A 12 29.57 -43.91 -4.96
CA SER A 12 30.16 -42.86 -5.79
C SER A 12 30.51 -43.33 -7.20
N SER A 13 30.49 -42.43 -8.19
CA SER A 13 31.47 -42.49 -9.30
C SER A 13 31.58 -41.17 -10.07
N PHE A 14 32.75 -40.56 -9.94
CA PHE A 14 33.40 -39.63 -10.87
C PHE A 14 33.59 -40.29 -12.24
N VAL A 15 33.43 -39.53 -13.34
CA VAL A 15 34.18 -39.72 -14.59
C VAL A 15 34.47 -38.36 -15.23
N SER A 16 35.75 -38.07 -15.43
CA SER A 16 36.33 -37.04 -16.28
C SER A 16 36.82 -37.66 -17.59
N ALA A 17 36.71 -36.97 -18.72
CA ALA A 17 37.72 -36.92 -19.80
C ALA A 17 37.26 -36.08 -21.01
N SER A 18 38.07 -35.06 -21.35
CA SER A 18 38.29 -34.51 -22.71
C SER A 18 39.15 -35.50 -23.54
N PRO A 19 39.45 -35.36 -24.87
CA PRO A 19 39.78 -34.11 -25.60
C PRO A 19 39.44 -34.06 -27.13
N ASP A 20 39.97 -33.00 -27.76
CA ASP A 20 40.34 -32.81 -29.18
C ASP A 20 39.52 -31.85 -30.07
N ALA A 21 40.23 -30.78 -30.46
CA ALA A 21 39.97 -29.80 -31.53
C ALA A 21 40.57 -30.32 -32.86
N PRO A 22 40.44 -29.69 -34.07
CA PRO A 22 40.82 -28.28 -34.32
C PRO A 22 40.06 -27.52 -35.46
N GLY A 23 40.30 -26.20 -35.54
CA GLY A 23 40.52 -25.48 -36.81
C GLY A 23 39.35 -24.68 -37.43
N GLY A 24 39.57 -23.37 -37.64
CA GLY A 24 38.76 -22.55 -38.56
C GLY A 24 38.89 -21.03 -38.38
N VAL A 25 39.61 -20.39 -39.29
CA VAL A 25 39.91 -18.94 -39.38
C VAL A 25 38.70 -18.14 -39.93
N GLY A 26 38.58 -16.85 -39.59
CA GLY A 26 37.43 -15.92 -39.84
C GLY A 26 37.07 -15.59 -41.30
N PRO A 27 36.17 -14.61 -41.57
CA PRO A 27 36.45 -13.20 -41.23
C PRO A 27 35.25 -12.31 -40.77
N SER A 28 35.64 -11.22 -40.11
CA SER A 28 35.15 -9.83 -40.19
C SER A 28 33.68 -9.49 -40.48
N GLY A 29 33.06 -8.83 -39.49
CA GLY A 29 32.41 -7.53 -39.69
C GLY A 29 30.91 -7.51 -39.95
N VAL A 30 30.10 -7.40 -38.88
CA VAL A 30 28.82 -6.67 -38.92
C VAL A 30 28.61 -5.96 -37.59
N GLY A 31 28.30 -4.67 -37.66
CA GLY A 31 28.37 -3.70 -36.58
C GLY A 31 27.41 -3.94 -35.40
N ALA A 32 27.87 -3.51 -34.24
CA ALA A 32 27.09 -3.38 -33.02
C ALA A 32 25.96 -2.34 -33.22
N PRO A 33 24.72 -2.63 -32.78
CA PRO A 33 23.73 -1.59 -32.57
C PRO A 33 24.00 -0.93 -31.21
N ASP A 34 24.47 0.30 -31.33
CA ASP A 34 24.33 1.46 -30.44
C ASP A 34 23.61 1.20 -29.09
N ALA A 35 24.40 1.08 -28.03
CA ALA A 35 23.94 1.10 -26.65
C ALA A 35 23.64 2.55 -26.22
N GLY A 36 22.65 3.16 -26.87
CA GLY A 36 22.14 4.49 -26.55
C GLY A 36 20.92 4.43 -25.64
N ALA A 37 20.98 5.14 -24.52
CA ALA A 37 19.85 5.54 -23.66
C ALA A 37 19.14 4.43 -22.85
N ARG A 38 19.83 3.85 -21.87
CA ARG A 38 19.17 3.51 -20.59
C ARG A 38 19.35 4.69 -19.64
N GLY A 39 18.40 5.63 -19.73
CA GLY A 39 18.30 6.77 -18.84
C GLY A 39 18.16 6.30 -17.40
N ASN A 40 19.25 6.48 -16.66
CA ASN A 40 19.42 6.66 -15.22
C ASN A 40 18.11 6.77 -14.37
N ASP A 41 17.51 5.64 -14.02
CA ASP A 41 16.40 5.55 -13.04
C ASP A 41 16.87 4.96 -11.68
N ALA A 42 18.19 4.83 -11.50
CA ALA A 42 18.82 4.12 -10.39
C ALA A 42 19.26 5.03 -9.22
N SER A 43 19.01 6.34 -9.26
CA SER A 43 19.15 7.19 -8.08
C SER A 43 17.87 7.15 -7.26
N HIS A 44 17.53 5.95 -6.74
CA HIS A 44 16.49 5.84 -5.73
C HIS A 44 17.04 6.39 -4.41
N ASP A 45 16.48 7.54 -4.07
CA ASP A 45 16.65 8.34 -2.85
C ASP A 45 17.18 7.53 -1.66
N ALA A 46 18.41 7.80 -1.24
CA ALA A 46 19.07 7.14 -0.11
C ALA A 46 18.30 7.29 1.22
N ASP A 47 17.27 8.15 1.23
CA ASP A 47 16.43 8.47 2.39
C ASP A 47 15.04 7.77 2.37
N ALA A 48 14.75 6.92 1.38
CA ALA A 48 13.49 6.17 1.33
C ALA A 48 13.47 5.02 2.35
N LEU A 49 12.46 4.98 3.23
CA LEU A 49 12.22 3.86 4.14
C LEU A 49 11.59 2.67 3.41
N LEU A 50 10.61 2.94 2.55
CA LEU A 50 9.93 1.93 1.74
C LEU A 50 10.06 2.30 0.27
N SER A 51 10.49 1.35 -0.55
CA SER A 51 10.59 1.50 -2.00
C SER A 51 9.84 0.35 -2.67
N VAL A 52 8.85 0.69 -3.50
CA VAL A 52 7.97 -0.25 -4.21
C VAL A 52 8.16 -0.05 -5.70
N ARG A 53 8.45 -1.12 -6.45
CA ARG A 53 8.70 -1.07 -7.89
C ARG A 53 7.95 -2.15 -8.64
N ASP A 54 7.17 -1.74 -9.63
CA ASP A 54 6.34 -2.58 -10.52
C ASP A 54 5.57 -3.67 -9.76
N LEU A 55 5.03 -3.33 -8.59
CA LEU A 55 4.39 -4.30 -7.73
C LEU A 55 3.11 -4.83 -8.38
N LYS A 56 2.97 -6.15 -8.42
CA LYS A 56 1.82 -6.85 -8.97
C LYS A 56 1.29 -7.85 -7.96
N VAL A 57 -0.02 -7.83 -7.73
CA VAL A 57 -0.74 -8.77 -6.87
C VAL A 57 -1.96 -9.23 -7.64
N HIS A 58 -1.87 -10.45 -8.15
CA HIS A 58 -2.91 -11.08 -8.97
C HIS A 58 -3.43 -12.34 -8.28
N PHE A 59 -4.74 -12.53 -8.33
CA PHE A 59 -5.41 -13.70 -7.75
C PHE A 59 -6.01 -14.56 -8.86
N ARG A 60 -5.87 -15.89 -8.72
CA ARG A 60 -6.60 -16.84 -9.57
C ARG A 60 -7.92 -17.17 -8.92
N VAL A 61 -9.03 -16.72 -9.51
CA VAL A 61 -10.38 -16.97 -8.98
C VAL A 61 -11.20 -17.82 -9.94
N PRO A 62 -12.08 -18.71 -9.46
CA PRO A 62 -13.00 -19.46 -10.31
C PRO A 62 -13.97 -18.51 -11.03
N LEU A 63 -14.24 -18.73 -12.32
CA LEU A 63 -15.22 -17.97 -13.10
C LEU A 63 -16.65 -18.56 -13.02
N GLY A 64 -16.83 -19.69 -12.34
CA GLY A 64 -18.12 -20.36 -12.18
C GLY A 64 -18.21 -21.09 -10.83
N GLY A 65 -19.41 -21.57 -10.49
CA GLY A 65 -19.70 -22.19 -9.20
C GLY A 65 -19.23 -23.64 -9.05
N TYR A 66 -18.75 -24.27 -10.12
CA TYR A 66 -18.31 -25.67 -10.11
C TYR A 66 -16.78 -25.80 -9.89
N PRO A 67 -16.29 -26.87 -9.24
CA PRO A 67 -14.87 -27.09 -8.98
C PRO A 67 -13.98 -27.10 -10.24
N TRP A 68 -14.54 -27.48 -11.39
CA TRP A 68 -13.86 -27.53 -12.70
C TRP A 68 -13.98 -26.23 -13.51
N SER A 69 -14.55 -25.17 -12.94
CA SER A 69 -14.72 -23.91 -13.67
C SER A 69 -13.35 -23.32 -14.06
N PRO A 70 -13.22 -22.72 -15.26
CA PRO A 70 -12.00 -22.04 -15.64
C PRO A 70 -11.68 -20.94 -14.62
N LYS A 71 -10.39 -20.69 -14.40
CA LYS A 71 -9.94 -19.64 -13.47
C LYS A 71 -9.60 -18.37 -14.23
N GLY A 72 -10.17 -17.26 -13.80
CA GLY A 72 -9.80 -15.91 -14.24
C GLY A 72 -8.66 -15.36 -13.41
N THR A 73 -7.95 -14.36 -13.94
CA THR A 73 -6.91 -13.64 -13.22
C THR A 73 -7.43 -12.28 -12.79
N LEU A 74 -7.71 -12.14 -11.50
CA LEU A 74 -8.09 -10.87 -10.89
C LEU A 74 -6.82 -10.04 -10.65
N ARG A 75 -6.69 -8.89 -11.31
CA ARG A 75 -5.52 -8.01 -11.16
C ARG A 75 -5.81 -6.94 -10.10
N ALA A 76 -5.59 -7.28 -8.84
CA ALA A 76 -5.90 -6.37 -7.73
C ALA A 76 -4.90 -5.21 -7.64
N VAL A 77 -3.62 -5.47 -7.93
CA VAL A 77 -2.56 -4.48 -8.06
C VAL A 77 -1.74 -4.82 -9.30
N ASP A 78 -1.52 -3.86 -10.20
CA ASP A 78 -0.96 -4.11 -11.52
C ASP A 78 0.07 -3.04 -11.92
N GLY A 79 1.28 -3.14 -11.35
CA GLY A 79 2.42 -2.30 -11.71
C GLY A 79 2.53 -1.00 -10.89
N VAL A 80 2.31 -1.08 -9.57
CA VAL A 80 2.38 0.07 -8.67
C VAL A 80 3.82 0.37 -8.27
N SER A 81 4.24 1.64 -8.39
CA SER A 81 5.59 2.10 -8.03
C SER A 81 5.58 3.42 -7.26
N PHE A 82 6.09 3.42 -6.03
CA PHE A 82 6.22 4.62 -5.20
C PHE A 82 7.26 4.43 -4.09
N ASP A 83 7.58 5.52 -3.41
CA ASP A 83 8.48 5.58 -2.26
C ASP A 83 7.78 6.23 -1.07
N VAL A 84 8.19 5.85 0.15
CA VAL A 84 7.81 6.51 1.40
C VAL A 84 9.10 6.91 2.12
N LYS A 85 9.27 8.21 2.35
CA LYS A 85 10.43 8.76 3.06
C LYS A 85 10.25 8.71 4.57
N ARG A 86 11.34 8.90 5.32
CA ARG A 86 11.28 9.02 6.77
C ARG A 86 10.47 10.24 7.20
N GLY A 87 9.58 10.06 8.17
CA GLY A 87 8.72 11.14 8.69
C GLY A 87 7.64 11.58 7.70
N GLU A 88 7.50 10.89 6.57
CA GLU A 88 6.53 11.21 5.54
C GLU A 88 5.25 10.38 5.72
N THR A 89 4.12 11.01 5.44
CA THR A 89 2.82 10.40 5.22
C THR A 89 2.51 10.45 3.73
N VAL A 90 2.44 9.27 3.12
CA VAL A 90 1.91 9.07 1.77
C VAL A 90 0.45 8.66 1.89
N GLY A 91 -0.44 9.46 1.33
CA GLY A 91 -1.86 9.16 1.23
C GLY A 91 -2.14 8.25 0.05
N LEU A 92 -2.89 7.16 0.25
CA LEU A 92 -3.37 6.28 -0.81
C LEU A 92 -4.89 6.43 -0.95
N VAL A 93 -5.34 6.92 -2.10
CA VAL A 93 -6.76 7.20 -2.37
C VAL A 93 -7.27 6.50 -3.62
N GLY A 94 -8.57 6.24 -3.64
CA GLY A 94 -9.28 5.63 -4.76
C GLY A 94 -10.62 5.06 -4.31
N GLU A 95 -11.51 4.83 -5.26
CA GLU A 95 -12.82 4.20 -5.01
C GLU A 95 -12.70 2.85 -4.28
N SER A 96 -13.78 2.40 -3.64
CA SER A 96 -13.83 1.08 -3.04
C SER A 96 -13.53 -0.02 -4.07
N GLY A 97 -12.82 -1.07 -3.66
CA GLY A 97 -12.46 -2.18 -4.55
C GLY A 97 -11.31 -1.92 -5.54
N CYS A 98 -10.69 -0.73 -5.57
CA CYS A 98 -9.61 -0.45 -6.54
C CYS A 98 -8.25 -1.07 -6.21
N GLY A 99 -8.13 -1.85 -5.11
CA GLY A 99 -6.91 -2.57 -4.75
C GLY A 99 -6.10 -1.99 -3.57
N LYS A 100 -6.54 -0.89 -2.94
CA LYS A 100 -5.80 -0.19 -1.87
C LYS A 100 -5.41 -1.11 -0.70
N SER A 101 -6.39 -1.81 -0.12
CA SER A 101 -6.15 -2.70 1.01
C SER A 101 -5.40 -3.98 0.61
N THR A 102 -5.43 -4.36 -0.67
CA THR A 102 -4.58 -5.45 -1.19
C THR A 102 -3.12 -5.00 -1.25
N LEU A 103 -2.86 -3.79 -1.76
CA LEU A 103 -1.54 -3.19 -1.75
C LEU A 103 -1.00 -3.07 -0.31
N ALA A 104 -1.78 -2.48 0.60
CA ALA A 104 -1.42 -2.34 2.01
C ALA A 104 -0.97 -3.67 2.65
N ARG A 105 -1.77 -4.74 2.47
CA ARG A 105 -1.46 -6.07 3.00
C ARG A 105 -0.27 -6.75 2.33
N ALA A 106 -0.07 -6.53 1.04
CA ALA A 106 1.09 -7.06 0.31
C ALA A 106 2.41 -6.47 0.83
N LEU A 107 2.44 -5.18 1.16
CA LEU A 107 3.65 -4.49 1.64
C LEU A 107 4.20 -5.05 2.97
N ILE A 108 3.33 -5.59 3.83
CA ILE A 108 3.70 -6.24 5.10
C ILE A 108 3.75 -7.78 5.02
N GLY A 109 3.62 -8.32 3.81
CA GLY A 109 3.69 -9.77 3.57
C GLY A 109 2.52 -10.56 4.13
N LEU A 110 1.32 -9.97 4.20
CA LEU A 110 0.06 -10.68 4.49
C LEU A 110 -0.58 -11.26 3.24
N VAL A 111 -0.25 -10.74 2.06
CA VAL A 111 -0.70 -11.22 0.76
C VAL A 111 0.54 -11.49 -0.12
N PRO A 112 0.61 -12.63 -0.84
CA PRO A 112 1.74 -12.92 -1.70
C PRO A 112 1.80 -11.95 -2.88
N VAL A 113 3.01 -11.48 -3.18
CA VAL A 113 3.30 -10.65 -4.34
C VAL A 113 3.50 -11.57 -5.55
N THR A 114 2.89 -11.23 -6.68
CA THR A 114 3.01 -11.98 -7.94
C THR A 114 4.28 -11.59 -8.70
N ALA A 115 4.59 -10.30 -8.75
CA ALA A 115 5.80 -9.76 -9.38
C ALA A 115 6.13 -8.35 -8.84
N GLY A 116 7.31 -7.84 -9.18
CA GLY A 116 7.82 -6.57 -8.68
C GLY A 116 8.67 -6.74 -7.42
N THR A 117 9.14 -5.62 -6.87
CA THR A 117 10.01 -5.59 -5.70
C THR A 117 9.50 -4.62 -4.65
N VAL A 118 9.67 -5.02 -3.39
CA VAL A 118 9.47 -4.16 -2.22
C VAL A 118 10.79 -4.17 -1.45
N GLN A 119 11.30 -2.99 -1.13
CA GLN A 119 12.52 -2.83 -0.35
C GLN A 119 12.21 -2.01 0.91
N TRP A 120 12.70 -2.48 2.05
CA TRP A 120 12.67 -1.80 3.34
C TRP A 120 14.09 -1.33 3.67
N ARG A 121 14.31 -0.01 3.72
CA ARG A 121 15.62 0.62 4.01
C ARG A 121 16.73 0.10 3.08
N GLY A 122 16.40 -0.11 1.81
CA GLY A 122 17.29 -0.67 0.79
C GLY A 122 17.39 -2.20 0.77
N GLU A 123 16.88 -2.91 1.79
CA GLU A 123 16.87 -4.38 1.83
C GLU A 123 15.61 -4.94 1.17
N PRO A 124 15.70 -5.91 0.24
CA PRO A 124 14.52 -6.52 -0.37
C PRO A 124 13.69 -7.30 0.67
N ILE A 125 12.39 -7.06 0.68
CA ILE A 125 11.41 -7.85 1.44
C ILE A 125 11.13 -9.13 0.65
N VAL A 126 11.81 -10.22 1.00
CA VAL A 126 11.54 -11.52 0.37
C VAL A 126 10.21 -12.06 0.86
N SER A 127 9.22 -12.15 -0.04
CA SER A 127 7.96 -12.83 0.26
C SER A 127 8.22 -14.32 0.49
N GLY A 128 8.11 -14.79 1.74
CA GLY A 128 8.09 -16.23 2.06
C GLY A 128 9.10 -16.71 3.11
N ALA A 129 10.17 -15.96 3.41
CA ALA A 129 11.11 -16.33 4.46
C ALA A 129 10.58 -15.93 5.85
N ARG A 130 10.18 -16.92 6.66
CA ARG A 130 9.52 -16.68 7.98
C ARG A 130 10.34 -15.85 8.98
N ARG A 131 11.67 -15.84 8.89
CA ARG A 131 12.55 -15.09 9.83
C ARG A 131 12.55 -13.59 9.53
N ASP A 132 12.70 -13.20 8.27
CA ASP A 132 12.73 -11.79 7.87
C ASP A 132 11.36 -11.12 8.05
N ALA A 133 10.29 -11.89 7.88
CA ALA A 133 8.92 -11.43 8.13
C ALA A 133 8.69 -10.95 9.57
N ARG A 134 9.32 -11.55 10.59
CA ARG A 134 9.17 -11.09 11.99
C ARG A 134 9.90 -9.78 12.24
N LYS A 135 11.09 -9.58 11.67
CA LYS A 135 11.86 -8.32 11.77
C LYS A 135 11.07 -7.18 11.13
N ILE A 136 10.59 -7.41 9.91
CA ILE A 136 9.81 -6.43 9.15
C ILE A 136 8.52 -6.09 9.90
N ARG A 137 7.76 -7.08 10.39
CA ARG A 137 6.53 -6.82 11.14
C ARG A 137 6.78 -6.07 12.45
N ARG A 138 7.97 -6.14 13.05
CA ARG A 138 8.29 -5.29 14.22
C ARG A 138 8.49 -3.83 13.82
N GLU A 139 9.05 -3.57 12.64
CA GLU A 139 9.36 -2.22 12.15
C GLU A 139 8.23 -1.58 11.33
N MET A 140 7.34 -2.41 10.79
CA MET A 140 6.16 -2.04 9.99
C MET A 140 4.89 -2.61 10.63
N GLN A 141 4.04 -1.72 11.13
CA GLN A 141 2.78 -2.09 11.80
C GLN A 141 1.58 -1.64 10.98
N MET A 142 0.40 -2.20 11.27
CA MET A 142 -0.83 -1.89 10.56
C MET A 142 -1.94 -1.54 11.53
N ILE A 143 -2.67 -0.47 11.20
CA ILE A 143 -3.96 -0.15 11.82
C ILE A 143 -5.04 -0.60 10.83
N PHE A 144 -5.89 -1.52 11.26
CA PHE A 144 -6.93 -2.11 10.44
C PHE A 144 -8.18 -1.24 10.34
N GLN A 145 -9.00 -1.52 9.32
CA GLN A 145 -10.22 -0.77 8.99
C GLN A 145 -11.31 -0.85 10.06
N ASP A 146 -11.52 -2.05 10.63
CA ASP A 146 -12.50 -2.26 11.69
C ASP A 146 -11.78 -2.26 13.05
N PRO A 147 -12.02 -1.23 13.90
CA PRO A 147 -11.39 -1.13 15.19
C PRO A 147 -11.71 -2.33 16.09
N LEU A 148 -12.98 -2.74 16.16
CA LEU A 148 -13.45 -3.75 17.11
C LEU A 148 -13.09 -5.16 16.65
N ALA A 149 -13.29 -5.48 15.38
CA ALA A 149 -12.96 -6.79 14.82
C ALA A 149 -11.45 -7.06 14.83
N SER A 150 -10.61 -6.03 14.97
CA SER A 150 -9.16 -6.16 15.07
C SER A 150 -8.64 -6.52 16.47
N LEU A 151 -9.48 -6.47 17.51
CA LEU A 151 -9.12 -6.72 18.91
C LEU A 151 -9.72 -8.06 19.38
N ASP A 152 -8.95 -8.86 20.15
CA ASP A 152 -9.51 -10.07 20.76
C ASP A 152 -10.50 -9.66 21.88
N PRO A 153 -11.80 -10.00 21.78
CA PRO A 153 -12.80 -9.57 22.75
C PRO A 153 -12.61 -10.20 24.13
N ARG A 154 -11.77 -11.23 24.25
CA ARG A 154 -11.45 -11.93 25.52
C ARG A 154 -10.25 -11.34 26.23
N MET A 155 -9.54 -10.41 25.60
CA MET A 155 -8.39 -9.73 26.17
C MET A 155 -8.80 -8.38 26.74
N THR A 156 -8.23 -8.01 27.88
CA THR A 156 -8.38 -6.64 28.41
C THR A 156 -7.62 -5.64 27.54
N ILE A 157 -7.94 -4.35 27.65
CA ILE A 157 -7.20 -3.30 26.93
C ILE A 157 -5.71 -3.35 27.23
N GLU A 158 -5.32 -3.61 28.49
CA GLU A 158 -3.92 -3.80 28.86
C GLU A 158 -3.27 -4.94 28.07
N GLN A 159 -3.93 -6.09 27.97
CA GLN A 159 -3.42 -7.26 27.27
C GLN A 159 -3.33 -7.02 25.76
N VAL A 160 -4.36 -6.38 25.17
CA VAL A 160 -4.41 -6.05 23.74
C VAL A 160 -3.26 -5.13 23.35
N VAL A 161 -3.00 -4.09 24.14
CA VAL A 161 -1.91 -3.14 23.87
C VAL A 161 -0.54 -3.77 24.20
N ALA A 162 -0.44 -4.63 25.21
CA ALA A 162 0.81 -5.30 25.57
C ALA A 162 1.23 -6.39 24.57
N GLU A 163 0.29 -7.00 23.85
CA GLU A 163 0.53 -8.19 23.01
C GLU A 163 1.70 -8.02 22.03
N PRO A 164 1.80 -6.95 21.21
CA PRO A 164 2.91 -6.82 20.27
C PRO A 164 4.26 -6.66 20.97
N LEU A 165 4.27 -6.00 22.13
CA LEU A 165 5.48 -5.79 22.92
C LEU A 165 6.02 -7.11 23.48
N VAL A 166 5.16 -7.92 24.09
CA VAL A 166 5.53 -9.23 24.63
C VAL A 166 5.94 -10.20 23.51
N THR A 167 5.24 -10.15 22.37
CA THR A 167 5.51 -11.02 21.22
C THR A 167 6.86 -10.74 20.58
N HIS A 168 7.24 -9.46 20.45
CA HIS A 168 8.47 -9.07 19.77
C HIS A 168 9.69 -8.90 20.70
N ARG A 169 9.49 -8.87 22.01
CA ARG A 169 10.56 -8.77 23.03
C ARG A 169 10.36 -9.82 24.13
N PRO A 170 10.56 -11.12 23.83
CA PRO A 170 10.48 -12.17 24.85
C PRO A 170 11.54 -11.91 25.92
N GLY A 171 11.10 -11.73 27.17
CA GLY A 171 11.96 -11.39 28.32
C GLY A 171 11.79 -9.98 28.88
N ILE A 172 10.95 -9.14 28.28
CA ILE A 172 10.56 -7.86 28.90
C ILE A 172 9.81 -8.11 30.22
N GLY A 173 10.24 -7.43 31.28
CA GLY A 173 9.62 -7.55 32.60
C GLY A 173 8.19 -7.02 32.65
N ARG A 174 7.33 -7.64 33.46
CA ARG A 174 5.90 -7.27 33.58
C ARG A 174 5.70 -5.80 33.97
N GLU A 175 6.52 -5.29 34.88
CA GLU A 175 6.45 -3.89 35.32
C GLU A 175 6.76 -2.92 34.19
N GLU A 176 7.79 -3.21 33.39
CA GLU A 176 8.16 -2.40 32.24
C GLU A 176 7.09 -2.44 31.14
N VAL A 177 6.47 -3.61 30.89
CA VAL A 177 5.31 -3.72 29.99
C VAL A 177 4.19 -2.81 30.45
N ARG A 178 3.79 -2.91 31.73
CA ARG A 178 2.70 -2.10 32.29
C ARG A 178 3.00 -0.61 32.19
N ARG A 179 4.22 -0.19 32.50
CA ARG A 179 4.67 1.20 32.38
C ARG A 179 4.54 1.72 30.94
N ARG A 180 5.01 0.96 29.95
CA ARG A 180 4.91 1.35 28.53
C ARG A 180 3.47 1.38 28.03
N VAL A 181 2.63 0.44 28.47
CA VAL A 181 1.19 0.43 28.13
C VAL A 181 0.51 1.68 28.70
N LEU A 182 0.76 2.04 29.96
CA LEU A 182 0.21 3.26 30.57
C LEU A 182 0.59 4.51 29.78
N THR A 183 1.89 4.70 29.48
CA THR A 183 2.37 5.83 28.68
C THR A 183 1.73 5.86 27.30
N MET A 184 1.55 4.70 26.64
CA MET A 184 0.93 4.65 25.32
C MET A 184 -0.58 4.96 25.38
N LEU A 185 -1.30 4.48 26.40
CA LEU A 185 -2.71 4.79 26.59
C LEU A 185 -2.92 6.29 26.82
N GLU A 186 -2.08 6.93 27.63
CA GLU A 186 -2.11 8.38 27.84
C GLU A 186 -1.92 9.14 26.53
N ARG A 187 -0.93 8.74 25.71
CA ARG A 187 -0.68 9.34 24.38
C ARG A 187 -1.87 9.24 23.43
N VAL A 188 -2.62 8.14 23.48
CA VAL A 188 -3.85 7.99 22.68
C VAL A 188 -5.09 8.57 23.36
N GLY A 189 -4.94 9.28 24.48
CA GLY A 189 -6.03 9.94 25.21
C GLY A 189 -6.95 8.99 25.96
N LEU A 190 -6.43 7.84 26.43
CA LEU A 190 -7.14 6.87 27.27
C LEU A 190 -6.59 6.90 28.70
N ASN A 191 -7.48 6.77 29.67
CA ASN A 191 -7.15 6.83 31.11
C ASN A 191 -6.76 5.44 31.67
N VAL A 192 -5.95 5.39 32.72
CA VAL A 192 -5.59 4.17 33.47
C VAL A 192 -6.79 3.29 33.88
N HIS A 193 -7.95 3.88 34.19
CA HIS A 193 -9.16 3.13 34.56
C HIS A 193 -9.70 2.22 33.44
N HIS A 194 -9.20 2.39 32.22
CA HIS A 194 -9.55 1.58 31.05
C HIS A 194 -8.78 0.26 30.94
N LEU A 195 -7.66 0.09 31.65
CA LEU A 195 -6.75 -1.06 31.47
C LEU A 195 -7.43 -2.42 31.59
N LEU A 196 -8.31 -2.57 32.59
CA LEU A 196 -8.95 -3.83 32.93
C LEU A 196 -10.28 -4.06 32.21
N ARG A 197 -10.73 -3.08 31.40
CA ARG A 197 -11.93 -3.21 30.58
C ARG A 197 -11.65 -4.03 29.33
N TYR A 198 -12.71 -4.46 28.67
CA TYR A 198 -12.72 -5.21 27.44
C TYR A 198 -13.15 -4.33 26.25
N PRO A 199 -12.80 -4.72 25.00
CA PRO A 199 -13.15 -3.96 23.80
C PRO A 199 -14.65 -3.67 23.63
N HIS A 200 -15.53 -4.56 24.09
CA HIS A 200 -16.98 -4.37 23.96
C HIS A 200 -17.54 -3.27 24.90
N GLU A 201 -16.75 -2.79 25.85
CA GLU A 201 -17.12 -1.71 26.79
C GLU A 201 -16.72 -0.32 26.25
N PHE A 202 -16.25 -0.23 25.01
CA PHE A 202 -15.65 0.96 24.39
C PHE A 202 -16.49 1.46 23.21
N SER A 203 -16.48 2.77 22.98
CA SER A 203 -17.02 3.34 21.74
C SER A 203 -16.08 3.03 20.56
N GLY A 204 -16.60 3.07 19.32
CA GLY A 204 -15.79 2.82 18.12
C GLY A 204 -14.53 3.70 18.04
N GLY A 205 -14.64 4.98 18.41
CA GLY A 205 -13.48 5.89 18.47
C GLY A 205 -12.46 5.51 19.55
N GLN A 206 -12.90 5.00 20.70
CA GLN A 206 -12.00 4.52 21.74
C GLN A 206 -11.35 3.19 21.33
N CYS A 207 -12.09 2.26 20.73
CA CYS A 207 -11.53 1.05 20.13
C CYS A 207 -10.46 1.39 19.09
N GLN A 208 -10.67 2.44 18.29
CA GLN A 208 -9.68 2.89 17.32
C GLN A 208 -8.41 3.43 18.00
N ARG A 209 -8.55 4.18 19.08
CA ARG A 209 -7.41 4.63 19.91
C ARG A 209 -6.64 3.43 20.49
N VAL A 210 -7.32 2.38 20.93
CA VAL A 210 -6.68 1.13 21.39
C VAL A 210 -5.94 0.44 20.24
N GLY A 211 -6.54 0.36 19.04
CA GLY A 211 -5.90 -0.18 17.84
C GLY A 211 -4.63 0.59 17.46
N ILE A 212 -4.66 1.92 17.53
CA ILE A 212 -3.50 2.80 17.33
C ILE A 212 -2.43 2.51 18.39
N ALA A 213 -2.80 2.47 19.67
CA ALA A 213 -1.87 2.18 20.77
C ALA A 213 -1.18 0.83 20.58
N ARG A 214 -1.94 -0.22 20.24
CA ARG A 214 -1.42 -1.54 19.93
C ARG A 214 -0.43 -1.52 18.76
N ALA A 215 -0.73 -0.81 17.67
CA ALA A 215 0.18 -0.71 16.54
C ALA A 215 1.48 0.05 16.90
N LEU A 216 1.41 1.03 17.79
CA LEU A 216 2.53 1.93 18.10
C LEU A 216 3.41 1.51 19.28
N ILE A 217 2.93 0.64 20.17
CA ILE A 217 3.67 0.20 21.38
C ILE A 217 5.04 -0.39 21.05
N GLY A 218 5.18 -0.99 19.87
CA GLY A 218 6.42 -1.55 19.36
C GLY A 218 7.44 -0.52 18.88
N GLU A 219 7.06 0.77 18.82
CA GLU A 219 7.82 1.87 18.21
C GLU A 219 8.23 1.55 16.76
N PRO A 220 7.25 1.29 15.86
CA PRO A 220 7.54 1.02 14.46
C PRO A 220 8.08 2.27 13.77
N HIS A 221 8.73 2.09 12.61
CA HIS A 221 9.19 3.21 11.77
C HIS A 221 8.14 3.60 10.72
N LEU A 222 7.32 2.64 10.28
CA LEU A 222 6.25 2.84 9.32
C LEU A 222 4.96 2.21 9.86
N VAL A 223 3.86 2.94 9.76
CA VAL A 223 2.52 2.41 10.04
C VAL A 223 1.65 2.53 8.81
N ILE A 224 1.03 1.42 8.41
CA ILE A 224 0.04 1.39 7.35
C ILE A 224 -1.34 1.54 8.00
N CYS A 225 -2.04 2.62 7.68
CA CYS A 225 -3.38 2.87 8.19
C CYS A 225 -4.39 2.50 7.09
N ASP A 226 -5.02 1.33 7.18
CA ASP A 226 -5.98 0.86 6.19
C ASP A 226 -7.39 1.32 6.55
N GLU A 227 -7.82 2.44 5.98
CA GLU A 227 -9.12 3.07 6.26
C GLU A 227 -9.40 3.28 7.76
N PRO A 228 -8.47 3.91 8.52
CA PRO A 228 -8.50 3.95 9.99
C PRO A 228 -9.64 4.80 10.57
N VAL A 229 -10.48 5.39 9.73
CA VAL A 229 -11.57 6.29 10.14
C VAL A 229 -12.89 5.98 9.42
N SER A 230 -12.96 4.98 8.55
CA SER A 230 -14.13 4.75 7.69
C SER A 230 -15.40 4.40 8.44
N ALA A 231 -15.27 3.75 9.60
CA ALA A 231 -16.40 3.32 10.44
C ALA A 231 -16.79 4.33 11.53
N LEU A 232 -16.25 5.55 11.49
CA LEU A 232 -16.38 6.55 12.56
C LEU A 232 -17.16 7.78 12.09
N ASP A 233 -17.88 8.42 13.03
CA ASP A 233 -18.55 9.71 12.80
C ASP A 233 -17.55 10.81 12.46
N VAL A 234 -17.94 11.76 11.61
CA VAL A 234 -17.07 12.84 11.08
C VAL A 234 -16.28 13.58 12.17
N SER A 235 -16.91 13.86 13.32
CA SER A 235 -16.23 14.52 14.45
C SER A 235 -15.13 13.65 15.06
N ILE A 236 -15.35 12.34 15.18
CA ILE A 236 -14.38 11.37 15.67
C ILE A 236 -13.26 11.15 14.63
N GLN A 237 -13.59 11.11 13.33
CA GLN A 237 -12.58 11.02 12.27
C GLN A 237 -11.55 12.15 12.40
N ALA A 238 -12.02 13.39 12.57
CA ALA A 238 -11.14 14.55 12.75
C ALA A 238 -10.24 14.42 14.00
N GLN A 239 -10.79 13.92 15.11
CA GLN A 239 -10.01 13.66 16.32
C GLN A 239 -8.92 12.60 16.10
N ILE A 240 -9.23 11.51 15.41
CA ILE A 240 -8.28 10.44 15.11
C ILE A 240 -7.19 10.92 14.15
N VAL A 241 -7.54 11.70 13.13
CA VAL A 241 -6.56 12.30 12.20
C VAL A 241 -5.61 13.25 12.94
N ASN A 242 -6.12 14.10 13.82
CA ASN A 242 -5.29 14.98 14.64
C ASN A 242 -4.35 14.17 15.56
N LEU A 243 -4.89 13.15 16.24
CA LEU A 243 -4.09 12.23 17.06
C LEU A 243 -2.95 11.60 16.26
N LEU A 244 -3.23 11.04 15.08
CA LEU A 244 -2.20 10.42 14.25
C LEU A 244 -1.11 11.42 13.84
N ARG A 245 -1.48 12.67 13.52
CA ARG A 245 -0.53 13.73 13.17
C ARG A 245 0.35 14.12 14.36
N ASP A 246 -0.22 14.19 15.55
CA ASP A 246 0.53 14.53 16.76
C ASP A 246 1.51 13.39 17.10
N LEU A 247 1.06 12.14 17.05
CA LEU A 247 1.90 10.95 17.19
C LEU A 247 3.00 10.87 16.12
N GLN A 248 2.71 11.30 14.89
CA GLN A 248 3.71 11.35 13.82
C GLN A 248 4.90 12.23 14.21
N ARG A 249 4.61 13.42 14.75
CA ARG A 249 5.61 14.42 15.16
C ARG A 249 6.37 13.94 16.39
N GLU A 250 5.66 13.45 17.40
CA GLU A 250 6.25 13.02 18.67
C GLU A 250 7.14 11.78 18.51
N LEU A 251 6.73 10.84 17.66
CA LEU A 251 7.39 9.53 17.52
C LEU A 251 8.19 9.41 16.22
N SER A 252 8.28 10.48 15.43
CA SER A 252 8.97 10.51 14.12
C SER A 252 8.52 9.39 13.17
N LEU A 253 7.21 9.12 13.16
CA LEU A 253 6.62 8.03 12.38
C LEU A 253 6.48 8.41 10.91
N SER A 254 6.52 7.39 10.06
CA SER A 254 6.10 7.50 8.67
C SER A 254 4.79 6.74 8.49
N TYR A 255 3.92 7.22 7.61
CA TYR A 255 2.62 6.62 7.38
C TYR A 255 2.37 6.31 5.90
N LEU A 256 1.74 5.17 5.65
CA LEU A 256 0.96 4.94 4.44
C LEU A 256 -0.51 5.03 4.84
N PHE A 257 -1.15 6.15 4.56
CA PHE A 257 -2.52 6.43 4.98
C PHE A 257 -3.51 6.11 3.87
N VAL A 258 -4.20 4.99 3.98
CA VAL A 258 -5.20 4.53 3.01
C VAL A 258 -6.57 5.07 3.39
N ALA A 259 -7.24 5.74 2.46
CA ALA A 259 -8.64 6.13 2.62
C ALA A 259 -9.34 6.20 1.27
N HIS A 260 -10.67 6.23 1.30
CA HIS A 260 -11.48 6.51 0.11
C HIS A 260 -11.84 8.00 -0.01
N ASP A 261 -11.77 8.77 1.09
CA ASP A 261 -12.07 10.22 1.10
C ASP A 261 -10.80 11.08 0.96
N LEU A 262 -10.75 11.87 -0.11
CA LEU A 262 -9.65 12.80 -0.37
C LEU A 262 -9.58 13.93 0.67
N ALA A 263 -10.67 14.33 1.33
CA ALA A 263 -10.66 15.37 2.35
C ALA A 263 -9.85 14.94 3.58
N VAL A 264 -10.05 13.72 4.06
CA VAL A 264 -9.28 13.11 5.17
C VAL A 264 -7.80 13.01 4.80
N VAL A 265 -7.49 12.50 3.61
CA VAL A 265 -6.10 12.35 3.14
C VAL A 265 -5.37 13.70 3.05
N LYS A 266 -6.08 14.76 2.65
CA LYS A 266 -5.54 16.13 2.54
C LYS A 266 -5.03 16.65 3.88
N ALA A 267 -5.67 16.26 4.98
CA ALA A 267 -5.37 16.79 6.31
C ALA A 267 -4.09 16.20 6.93
N ILE A 268 -3.65 15.01 6.47
CA ILE A 268 -2.53 14.26 7.08
C ILE A 268 -1.35 14.02 6.14
N SER A 269 -1.56 14.00 4.82
CA SER A 269 -0.55 13.52 3.87
C SER A 269 0.30 14.63 3.24
N GLN A 270 1.59 14.37 3.04
CA GLN A 270 2.49 15.26 2.28
C GLN A 270 2.44 14.96 0.78
N ARG A 271 2.31 13.68 0.41
CA ARG A 271 2.11 13.21 -0.98
C ARG A 271 0.87 12.34 -1.08
N VAL A 272 0.32 12.26 -2.28
CA VAL A 272 -0.91 11.51 -2.55
C VAL A 272 -0.72 10.62 -3.76
N LEU A 273 -1.10 9.35 -3.60
CA LEU A 273 -1.14 8.30 -4.60
C LEU A 273 -2.60 7.99 -4.91
N VAL A 274 -3.03 8.31 -6.13
CA VAL A 274 -4.39 8.04 -6.62
C VAL A 274 -4.37 6.72 -7.40
N MET A 275 -5.16 5.75 -6.95
CA MET A 275 -5.28 4.42 -7.56
C MET A 275 -6.66 4.19 -8.17
N TYR A 276 -6.66 3.55 -9.34
CA TYR A 276 -7.86 3.07 -10.03
C TYR A 276 -7.58 1.70 -10.66
N LEU A 277 -8.45 0.71 -10.41
CA LEU A 277 -8.31 -0.67 -10.90
C LEU A 277 -6.88 -1.23 -10.79
N GLY A 278 -6.31 -1.16 -9.58
CA GLY A 278 -4.99 -1.69 -9.27
C GLY A 278 -3.81 -0.91 -9.85
N ARG A 279 -4.04 0.23 -10.50
CA ARG A 279 -3.02 1.03 -11.18
C ARG A 279 -2.93 2.44 -10.62
N VAL A 280 -1.75 3.04 -10.70
CA VAL A 280 -1.50 4.44 -10.30
C VAL A 280 -1.97 5.36 -11.40
N MET A 281 -2.93 6.24 -11.10
CA MET A 281 -3.43 7.25 -12.04
C MET A 281 -2.64 8.56 -11.91
N GLU A 282 -2.31 8.95 -10.69
CA GLU A 282 -1.61 10.19 -10.39
C GLU A 282 -0.88 10.08 -9.05
N PHE A 283 0.34 10.58 -8.98
CA PHE A 283 1.15 10.60 -7.77
C PHE A 283 2.00 11.85 -7.68
N GLY A 284 1.85 12.64 -6.63
CA GLY A 284 2.57 13.89 -6.48
C GLY A 284 2.45 14.46 -5.08
N THR A 285 2.94 15.68 -4.88
CA THR A 285 2.75 16.38 -3.62
C THR A 285 1.27 16.69 -3.41
N ARG A 286 0.87 16.92 -2.16
CA ARG A 286 -0.46 17.43 -1.83
C ARG A 286 -0.79 18.72 -2.62
N ARG A 287 0.20 19.57 -2.90
CA ARG A 287 -0.04 20.80 -3.68
C ARG A 287 -0.39 20.47 -5.13
N ASP A 288 0.33 19.53 -5.75
CA ASP A 288 0.09 19.15 -7.14
C ASP A 288 -1.29 18.50 -7.30
N VAL A 289 -1.56 17.45 -6.50
CA VAL A 289 -2.76 16.62 -6.66
C VAL A 289 -4.04 17.39 -6.31
N TYR A 290 -4.04 18.22 -5.28
CA TYR A 290 -5.24 18.99 -4.90
C TYR A 290 -5.35 20.36 -5.60
N GLY A 291 -4.22 20.96 -6.01
CA GLY A 291 -4.18 22.30 -6.58
C GLY A 291 -4.33 22.31 -8.10
N ALA A 292 -3.67 21.38 -8.78
CA ALA A 292 -3.68 21.26 -10.23
C ALA A 292 -3.73 19.78 -10.67
N PRO A 293 -4.78 19.04 -10.27
CA PRO A 293 -4.94 17.62 -10.66
C PRO A 293 -4.94 17.46 -12.18
N GLN A 294 -4.07 16.61 -12.70
CA GLN A 294 -3.94 16.41 -14.14
C GLN A 294 -4.83 15.28 -14.65
N HIS A 295 -4.97 14.19 -13.90
CA HIS A 295 -5.71 13.04 -14.38
C HIS A 295 -7.23 13.33 -14.32
N PRO A 296 -8.02 13.04 -15.39
CA PRO A 296 -9.48 13.19 -15.38
C PRO A 296 -10.17 12.51 -14.19
N TYR A 297 -9.68 11.32 -13.80
CA TYR A 297 -10.14 10.61 -12.60
C TYR A 297 -9.93 11.41 -11.30
N THR A 298 -8.72 11.92 -11.07
CA THR A 298 -8.43 12.74 -9.88
C THR A 298 -9.31 13.99 -9.82
N ARG A 299 -9.53 14.64 -10.97
CA ARG A 299 -10.45 15.78 -11.09
C ARG A 299 -11.88 15.39 -10.71
N ALA A 300 -12.36 14.24 -11.17
CA ALA A 300 -13.68 13.74 -10.82
C ALA A 300 -13.81 13.41 -9.32
N LEU A 301 -12.82 12.74 -8.72
CA LEU A 301 -12.78 12.45 -7.28
C LEU A 301 -12.83 13.72 -6.43
N LEU A 302 -12.04 14.74 -6.79
CA LEU A 302 -12.02 16.02 -6.09
C LEU A 302 -13.32 16.82 -6.26
N ALA A 303 -13.95 16.72 -7.44
CA ALA A 303 -15.23 17.36 -7.70
C ALA A 303 -16.38 16.70 -6.92
N ALA A 304 -16.27 15.41 -6.60
CA ALA A 304 -17.25 14.66 -5.82
C ALA A 304 -17.14 14.88 -4.30
N ALA A 305 -15.99 15.37 -3.81
CA ALA A 305 -15.81 15.63 -2.38
C ALA A 305 -16.62 16.86 -1.93
N PRO A 306 -17.41 16.76 -0.85
CA PRO A 306 -18.25 17.85 -0.35
C PRO A 306 -17.38 19.01 0.16
N THR A 307 -17.85 20.23 -0.07
CA THR A 307 -17.19 21.44 0.44
C THR A 307 -17.77 21.90 1.78
N PRO A 308 -16.95 22.42 2.71
CA PRO A 308 -17.44 22.92 4.00
C PRO A 308 -18.34 24.15 3.88
N GLU A 309 -18.34 24.84 2.75
CA GLU A 309 -19.03 26.11 2.54
C GLU A 309 -20.40 25.88 1.86
N PRO A 310 -21.53 25.97 2.60
CA PRO A 310 -22.83 25.51 2.11
C PRO A 310 -23.32 26.24 0.85
N ALA A 311 -22.98 27.53 0.71
CA ALA A 311 -23.33 28.33 -0.46
C ALA A 311 -22.61 27.82 -1.72
N ARG A 312 -21.32 27.48 -1.60
CA ARG A 312 -20.54 26.89 -2.71
C ARG A 312 -21.00 25.49 -3.04
N GLU A 313 -21.35 24.69 -2.02
CA GLU A 313 -21.85 23.33 -2.23
C GLU A 313 -23.18 23.32 -3.00
N ARG A 314 -24.13 24.18 -2.63
CA ARG A 314 -25.42 24.30 -3.33
C ARG A 314 -25.29 24.78 -4.78
N ALA A 315 -24.27 25.57 -5.07
CA ALA A 315 -24.01 26.08 -6.42
C ALA A 315 -23.23 25.09 -7.31
N ARG A 316 -22.71 23.98 -6.75
CA ARG A 316 -21.90 23.01 -7.51
C ARG A 316 -22.77 22.11 -8.38
N ARG A 317 -22.26 21.83 -9.59
CA ARG A 317 -22.70 20.71 -10.43
C ARG A 317 -21.62 19.62 -10.34
N PRO A 318 -21.83 18.54 -9.57
CA PRO A 318 -20.82 17.50 -9.45
C PRO A 318 -20.57 16.84 -10.82
N LEU A 319 -19.30 16.59 -11.13
CA LEU A 319 -18.92 15.74 -12.26
C LEU A 319 -19.30 14.31 -11.88
N LEU A 320 -20.52 13.88 -12.21
CA LEU A 320 -20.96 12.52 -11.98
C LEU A 320 -20.21 11.57 -12.91
N LEU A 321 -19.50 10.61 -12.33
CA LEU A 321 -18.96 9.48 -13.08
C LEU A 321 -20.15 8.66 -13.60
N ALA A 322 -20.28 8.58 -14.93
CA ALA A 322 -21.49 8.12 -15.60
C ALA A 322 -21.80 6.62 -15.43
N SER A 323 -20.91 5.82 -14.84
CA SER A 323 -21.08 4.37 -14.71
C SER A 323 -20.41 3.79 -13.47
N GLU A 324 -20.80 2.57 -13.13
CA GLU A 324 -20.10 1.72 -12.17
C GLU A 324 -18.66 1.42 -12.62
N MET A 325 -17.83 1.02 -11.65
CA MET A 325 -16.46 0.61 -11.91
C MET A 325 -16.45 -0.74 -12.65
N PRO A 326 -15.63 -0.89 -13.71
CA PRO A 326 -15.43 -2.18 -14.37
C PRO A 326 -14.90 -3.24 -13.40
N SER A 327 -15.14 -4.52 -13.71
CA SER A 327 -14.61 -5.61 -12.92
C SER A 327 -13.08 -5.72 -13.07
N PRO A 328 -12.32 -5.87 -11.97
CA PRO A 328 -10.88 -6.18 -12.05
C PRO A 328 -10.56 -7.54 -12.68
N LEU A 329 -11.57 -8.39 -12.93
CA LEU A 329 -11.43 -9.65 -13.66
C LEU A 329 -11.38 -9.46 -15.18
N ASP A 330 -12.03 -8.41 -15.67
CA ASP A 330 -12.07 -8.06 -17.08
C ASP A 330 -11.83 -6.54 -17.22
N PRO A 331 -10.59 -6.08 -16.96
CA PRO A 331 -10.28 -4.66 -16.99
C PRO A 331 -10.32 -4.14 -18.43
N PRO A 332 -10.69 -2.86 -18.65
CA PRO A 332 -10.62 -2.24 -19.96
C PRO A 332 -9.20 -2.32 -20.55
N SER A 333 -9.08 -2.53 -21.86
CA SER A 333 -7.77 -2.46 -22.54
C SER A 333 -7.17 -1.03 -22.49
N GLY A 334 -5.87 -0.90 -22.74
CA GLY A 334 -5.20 0.41 -22.71
C GLY A 334 -5.33 1.13 -21.36
N CYS A 335 -5.86 2.35 -21.37
CA CYS A 335 -6.11 3.14 -20.17
C CYS A 335 -7.25 2.55 -19.34
N ALA A 336 -6.95 2.18 -18.08
CA ALA A 336 -7.91 1.57 -17.16
C ALA A 336 -9.17 2.42 -16.94
N PHE A 337 -9.05 3.75 -16.99
CA PHE A 337 -10.16 4.68 -16.75
C PHE A 337 -10.93 5.08 -18.02
N ARG A 338 -10.55 4.59 -19.22
CA ARG A 338 -11.09 5.07 -20.50
C ARG A 338 -12.62 5.00 -20.60
N THR A 339 -13.25 3.99 -20.00
CA THR A 339 -14.70 3.73 -20.11
C THR A 339 -15.53 4.73 -19.31
N ARG A 340 -14.90 5.43 -18.36
CA ARG A 340 -15.51 6.46 -17.50
C ARG A 340 -14.91 7.84 -17.71
N CYS A 341 -13.92 7.95 -18.58
CA CYS A 341 -13.20 9.20 -18.81
C CYS A 341 -13.99 10.09 -19.78
N PRO A 342 -14.41 11.30 -19.37
CA PRO A 342 -15.11 12.23 -20.27
C PRO A 342 -14.19 12.83 -21.35
N GLU A 343 -12.88 12.56 -21.25
CA GLU A 343 -11.84 13.06 -22.15
C GLU A 343 -11.15 11.93 -22.92
N ALA A 344 -11.76 10.74 -22.96
CA ALA A 344 -11.23 9.57 -23.66
C ALA A 344 -11.07 9.83 -25.17
N ILE A 345 -10.00 9.27 -25.73
CA ILE A 345 -9.68 9.28 -27.17
C ILE A 345 -9.38 7.85 -27.61
N ASP A 346 -9.36 7.58 -28.92
CA ASP A 346 -9.13 6.23 -29.46
C ASP A 346 -7.81 5.60 -29.00
N ALA A 347 -6.75 6.41 -28.84
CA ALA A 347 -5.47 5.93 -28.32
C ALA A 347 -5.58 5.34 -26.91
N CYS A 348 -6.48 5.87 -26.06
CA CYS A 348 -6.75 5.33 -24.73
C CYS A 348 -7.24 3.88 -24.76
N ALA A 349 -7.77 3.40 -25.90
CA ALA A 349 -8.22 2.03 -26.02
C ALA A 349 -7.08 1.03 -26.28
N ARG A 350 -5.96 1.50 -26.82
CA ARG A 350 -4.86 0.66 -27.33
C ARG A 350 -3.60 0.80 -26.48
N GLU A 351 -3.38 1.99 -25.93
CA GLU A 351 -2.18 2.32 -25.19
C GLU A 351 -2.43 2.33 -23.68
N VAL A 352 -1.51 1.72 -22.93
CA VAL A 352 -1.49 1.76 -21.47
C VAL A 352 -0.57 2.93 -21.07
N PRO A 353 -1.11 4.07 -20.60
CA PRO A 353 -0.28 5.19 -20.21
C PRO A 353 0.56 4.83 -18.99
N GLN A 354 1.87 5.09 -19.07
CA GLN A 354 2.77 4.95 -17.93
C GLN A 354 2.77 6.24 -17.09
N PRO A 355 2.94 6.16 -15.75
CA PRO A 355 3.04 7.35 -14.91
C PRO A 355 4.30 8.17 -15.25
N GLU A 356 4.13 9.32 -15.88
CA GLU A 356 5.22 10.21 -16.29
C GLU A 356 5.03 11.62 -15.72
N VAL A 357 6.14 12.33 -15.50
CA VAL A 357 6.11 13.75 -15.12
C VAL A 357 5.71 14.58 -16.34
N ARG A 358 4.59 15.32 -16.27
CA ARG A 358 4.07 16.12 -17.39
C ARG A 358 3.57 17.48 -16.92
N GLY A 359 3.60 18.49 -17.80
CA GLY A 359 2.94 19.79 -17.55
C GLY A 359 3.57 20.68 -16.47
N GLY A 360 4.89 20.60 -16.24
CA GLY A 360 5.60 21.48 -15.29
C GLY A 360 5.36 21.19 -13.80
N SER A 361 4.49 20.24 -13.47
CA SER A 361 4.33 19.69 -12.11
C SER A 361 5.35 18.58 -11.88
N ALA A 362 5.77 18.36 -10.63
CA ALA A 362 6.57 17.21 -10.22
C ALA A 362 5.74 15.91 -10.10
N ALA A 363 4.41 15.99 -10.27
CA ALA A 363 3.53 14.84 -10.21
C ALA A 363 3.71 13.92 -11.42
N ARG A 364 3.71 12.61 -11.16
CA ARG A 364 3.69 11.55 -12.16
C ARG A 364 2.24 11.20 -12.48
N VAL A 365 1.87 11.20 -13.74
CA VAL A 365 0.48 11.05 -14.19
C VAL A 365 0.41 9.99 -15.29
N ALA A 366 -0.46 9.00 -15.12
CA ALA A 366 -0.72 7.96 -16.12
C ALA A 366 -1.86 8.39 -17.05
N CYS A 367 -1.62 9.41 -17.88
CA CYS A 367 -2.61 9.89 -18.85
C CYS A 367 -1.95 10.34 -20.15
N ILE A 368 -2.47 9.86 -21.28
CA ILE A 368 -2.01 10.26 -22.62
C ILE A 368 -2.15 11.78 -22.82
N ARG A 369 -3.17 12.40 -22.20
CA ARG A 369 -3.47 13.84 -22.32
C ARG A 369 -2.90 14.71 -21.19
N ALA A 370 -2.16 14.14 -20.23
CA ALA A 370 -1.56 14.94 -19.16
C ALA A 370 -0.60 16.00 -19.72
N GLY A 371 -0.62 17.20 -19.14
CA GLY A 371 0.13 18.37 -19.63
C GLY A 371 -0.47 19.11 -20.83
N ILE A 372 -1.54 18.58 -21.48
CA ILE A 372 -2.19 19.20 -22.65
C ILE A 372 -3.46 19.98 -22.24
N ALA A 373 -3.75 20.06 -20.93
CA ALA A 373 -4.96 20.68 -20.37
C ALA A 373 -4.92 22.23 -20.48
N GLY A 374 -5.17 22.71 -21.69
CA GLY A 374 -5.41 24.11 -22.07
C GLY A 374 -6.17 24.26 -23.40
N ALA A 375 -6.32 23.18 -24.19
CA ALA A 375 -7.08 23.22 -25.44
C ALA A 375 -8.49 22.61 -25.26
N ARG A 376 -9.39 23.35 -24.61
CA ARG A 376 -10.82 23.26 -24.95
C ARG A 376 -11.16 24.54 -25.72
N ARG A 377 -11.38 24.39 -27.02
CA ARG A 377 -12.23 25.32 -27.79
C ARG A 377 -13.69 25.01 -27.47
#